data_AF-A0AAV4JFP6-F1
#
_entry.id   AF-A0AAV4JFP6-F1
#
_cell.length_a   1.000
_cell.length_b   1.000
_cell.length_c   1.000
_cell.angle_alpha   90.00
_cell.angle_beta   90.00
_cell.angle_gamma   90.00
#
_symmetry.space_group_name_H-M   'P 1'
#
loop_
_entity.id
_entity.type
_entity.pdbx_description
1 polymer ?
#
loop_
_entity_poly.entity_id
_entity_poly.type
_entity_poly.pdbx_seq_one_letter_code
_entity_poly.pdbx_strand_id
1 'polypeptide(L)'
;MFETNRERILVASTCILFVFGLSEFYWIYRSPQLSRTCVTSPDLPDASLLVPVNLAADDPLTRTQRLPKALIVGYHGCELDTVQRVLQLHQDIRFMSRDTRFWCSMAVHTRGLKWYRHQVPWSVGKEAVIEMTPTCMGSRESVLRMRRLIPSIKLMIVIRNPVVSFFAKLSGFTNSLLQNASQIISKTMAEKNIGSLGGRYETYAAEFNFISRVFPRNQFVVVVVVVVVVVVVVVVVVVVVVVVVVVVVVVVVVFY
;
A
#
# COMPACT_ATOMS: atom_id res chain seq x y z
N MET A 1 50.81 35.29 1.31
CA MET A 1 50.34 34.70 2.59
C MET A 1 48.83 34.97 2.80
N PHE A 2 47.97 34.65 1.82
CA PHE A 2 46.51 34.83 1.94
C PHE A 2 45.65 33.73 1.27
N GLU A 3 46.24 32.65 0.73
CA GLU A 3 45.47 31.58 0.03
C GLU A 3 44.84 30.54 0.98
N THR A 4 45.41 30.31 2.17
CA THR A 4 45.09 29.13 3.02
C THR A 4 43.81 29.24 3.86
N ASN A 5 43.22 30.43 4.02
CA ASN A 5 42.00 30.61 4.81
C ASN A 5 40.71 30.34 4.04
N ARG A 6 40.72 30.46 2.70
CA ARG A 6 39.49 30.36 1.89
C ARG A 6 38.97 28.92 1.78
N GLU A 7 39.88 27.95 1.65
CA GLU A 7 39.53 26.52 1.55
C GLU A 7 39.03 25.95 2.88
N ARG A 8 39.65 26.37 4.01
CA ARG A 8 39.20 25.97 5.36
C ARG A 8 37.80 26.50 5.69
N ILE A 9 37.47 27.71 5.24
CA ILE A 9 36.13 28.30 5.40
C ILE A 9 35.10 27.55 4.53
N LEU A 10 35.48 27.13 3.32
CA LEU A 10 34.58 26.40 2.42
C LEU A 10 34.23 25.01 2.99
N VAL A 11 35.21 24.28 3.54
CA VAL A 11 34.98 22.96 4.16
C VAL A 11 34.17 23.08 5.45
N ALA A 12 34.42 24.10 6.27
CA ALA A 12 33.62 24.34 7.47
C ALA A 12 32.16 24.70 7.11
N SER A 13 31.94 25.51 6.07
CA SER A 13 30.61 25.92 5.62
C SER A 13 29.81 24.75 5.03
N THR A 14 30.44 23.83 4.31
CA THR A 14 29.75 22.65 3.75
C THR A 14 29.39 21.64 4.85
N CYS A 15 30.23 21.48 5.87
CA CYS A 15 29.91 20.65 7.03
C CYS A 15 28.74 21.22 7.86
N ILE A 16 28.67 22.55 8.05
CA ILE A 16 27.58 23.19 8.81
C ILE A 16 26.23 23.03 8.08
N LEU A 17 26.19 23.24 6.76
CA LEU A 17 24.95 23.05 5.98
C LEU A 17 24.46 21.59 5.98
N PHE A 18 25.38 20.63 6.04
CA PHE A 18 25.03 19.21 6.14
C PHE A 18 24.42 18.83 7.50
N VAL A 19 24.92 19.42 8.59
CA VAL A 19 24.40 19.19 9.95
C VAL A 19 23.02 19.84 10.14
N PHE A 20 22.81 21.06 9.62
CA PHE A 20 21.49 21.71 9.63
C PHE A 20 20.45 20.98 8.78
N GLY A 21 20.86 20.38 7.64
CA GLY A 21 19.97 19.58 6.80
C GLY A 21 19.47 18.29 7.47
N LEU A 22 20.28 17.68 8.33
CA LEU A 22 19.90 16.46 9.06
C LEU A 22 19.05 16.74 10.31
N SER A 23 19.22 17.90 10.97
CA SER A 23 18.41 18.27 12.14
C SER A 23 16.98 18.66 11.81
N GLU A 24 16.75 19.34 10.68
CA GLU A 24 15.39 19.67 10.20
C GLU A 24 14.62 18.40 9.79
N PHE A 25 15.31 17.43 9.18
CA PHE A 25 14.73 16.12 8.86
C PHE A 25 14.37 15.29 10.10
N TYR A 26 15.17 15.39 11.16
CA TYR A 26 14.89 14.73 12.43
C TYR A 26 13.67 15.34 13.17
N TRP A 27 13.45 16.65 13.03
CA TRP A 27 12.31 17.35 13.64
C TRP A 27 10.97 17.06 12.94
N ILE A 28 10.96 16.94 11.61
CA ILE A 28 9.75 16.59 10.83
C ILE A 28 9.24 15.18 11.19
N TYR A 29 10.13 14.23 11.52
CA TYR A 29 9.78 12.87 11.91
C TYR A 29 9.38 12.69 13.39
N ARG A 30 9.54 13.72 14.24
CA ARG A 30 9.23 13.67 15.67
C ARG A 30 8.09 14.60 16.06
N SER A 31 6.99 14.59 15.30
CA SER A 31 5.73 15.21 15.72
C SER A 31 4.81 14.15 16.36
N PRO A 32 4.61 14.15 17.69
CA PRO A 32 3.67 13.26 18.35
C PRO A 32 2.33 13.98 18.45
N GLN A 33 1.46 13.82 17.45
CA GLN A 33 0.05 14.22 17.56
C GLN A 33 -0.84 13.21 16.82
N LEU A 34 -1.32 12.21 17.57
CA LEU A 34 -2.75 12.22 17.90
C LEU A 34 -3.01 11.29 19.09
N SER A 35 -3.29 11.95 20.20
CA SER A 35 -3.64 11.37 21.49
C SER A 35 -4.98 10.62 21.45
N ARG A 36 -4.98 9.59 22.29
CA ARG A 36 -6.11 8.85 22.85
C ARG A 36 -7.36 9.72 23.05
N THR A 37 -8.48 9.24 22.51
CA THR A 37 -9.78 9.32 23.20
C THR A 37 -10.51 8.01 22.99
N CYS A 38 -10.54 7.20 24.06
CA CYS A 38 -11.44 6.07 24.18
C CYS A 38 -12.87 6.63 24.28
N VAL A 39 -13.72 6.32 23.32
CA VAL A 39 -15.17 6.52 23.44
C VAL A 39 -15.76 5.15 23.75
N THR A 40 -16.35 5.03 24.93
CA THR A 40 -17.15 3.89 25.37
C THR A 40 -18.39 3.78 24.47
N SER A 41 -18.58 2.60 23.87
CA SER A 41 -19.77 2.24 23.09
C SER A 41 -20.80 1.60 24.01
N PRO A 42 -22.09 1.97 23.89
CA PRO A 42 -23.20 1.11 24.24
C PRO A 42 -23.78 0.43 22.99
N ASP A 43 -24.18 -0.82 23.21
CA ASP A 43 -25.24 -1.60 22.56
C ASP A 43 -25.06 -2.16 21.13
N LEU A 44 -25.02 -3.51 21.09
CA LEU A 44 -24.99 -4.40 19.94
C LEU A 44 -26.41 -4.99 19.74
N PRO A 45 -26.99 -5.01 18.52
CA PRO A 45 -28.21 -5.79 18.29
C PRO A 45 -27.95 -7.20 17.73
N ASP A 46 -28.65 -8.13 18.38
CA ASP A 46 -29.08 -9.50 18.09
C ASP A 46 -28.36 -10.44 17.11
N ALA A 47 -28.02 -11.60 17.69
CA ALA A 47 -27.32 -12.75 17.15
C ALA A 47 -28.20 -13.74 16.35
N SER A 48 -29.28 -13.29 15.72
CA SER A 48 -30.27 -14.20 15.09
C SER A 48 -29.99 -14.57 13.63
N LEU A 49 -28.87 -14.12 13.03
CA LEU A 49 -28.47 -14.46 11.65
C LEU A 49 -27.19 -15.31 11.56
N LEU A 50 -26.77 -15.93 12.67
CA LEU A 50 -25.62 -16.83 12.67
C LEU A 50 -26.00 -18.17 12.05
N VAL A 51 -25.65 -18.34 10.77
CA VAL A 51 -25.54 -19.66 10.16
C VAL A 51 -24.57 -20.49 11.02
N PRO A 52 -24.92 -21.70 11.46
CA PRO A 52 -24.07 -22.49 12.33
C PRO A 52 -22.74 -22.79 11.63
N VAL A 53 -21.66 -22.28 12.22
CA VAL A 53 -20.30 -22.69 11.89
C VAL A 53 -20.14 -24.09 12.46
N ASN A 54 -20.14 -25.11 11.60
CA ASN A 54 -19.76 -26.45 12.01
C ASN A 54 -18.31 -26.42 12.53
N LEU A 55 -18.17 -26.44 13.85
CA LEU A 55 -16.91 -26.55 14.61
C LEU A 55 -16.37 -27.99 14.62
N ALA A 56 -16.54 -28.73 13.52
CA ALA A 56 -15.81 -29.99 13.36
C ALA A 56 -14.33 -29.62 13.26
N ALA A 57 -13.53 -30.11 14.20
CA ALA A 57 -12.07 -29.93 14.19
C ALA A 57 -11.55 -30.30 12.79
N ASP A 58 -10.95 -29.32 12.11
CA ASP A 58 -10.40 -29.49 10.77
C ASP A 58 -9.34 -30.61 10.81
N ASP A 59 -9.71 -31.80 10.34
CA ASP A 59 -8.79 -32.92 10.18
C ASP A 59 -7.60 -32.45 9.30
N PRO A 60 -6.36 -32.59 9.79
CA PRO A 60 -5.15 -32.10 9.11
C PRO A 60 -4.91 -32.69 7.72
N LEU A 61 -5.64 -33.72 7.31
CA LEU A 61 -5.52 -34.32 5.97
C LEU A 61 -6.69 -34.02 5.04
N THR A 62 -7.79 -33.48 5.57
CA THR A 62 -9.00 -33.26 4.77
C THR A 62 -8.85 -32.03 3.87
N ARG A 63 -8.94 -32.25 2.55
CA ARG A 63 -8.87 -31.21 1.52
C ARG A 63 -10.25 -30.61 1.29
N THR A 64 -10.41 -29.31 1.49
CA THR A 64 -11.68 -28.60 1.18
C THR A 64 -11.45 -27.24 0.52
N GLN A 65 -12.40 -26.83 -0.32
CA GLN A 65 -12.48 -25.46 -0.84
C GLN A 65 -13.22 -24.57 0.18
N ARG A 66 -12.48 -23.97 1.11
CA ARG A 66 -13.03 -23.06 2.13
C ARG A 66 -13.11 -21.64 1.56
N LEU A 67 -14.18 -20.90 1.87
CA LEU A 67 -14.27 -19.50 1.48
C LEU A 67 -13.09 -18.70 2.05
N PRO A 68 -12.65 -17.62 1.37
CA PRO A 68 -11.51 -16.86 1.82
C PRO A 68 -11.76 -16.23 3.19
N LYS A 69 -10.74 -16.30 4.04
CA LYS A 69 -10.73 -15.67 5.37
C LYS A 69 -10.44 -14.17 5.28
N ALA A 70 -9.77 -13.74 4.22
CA ALA A 70 -9.46 -12.34 3.98
C ALA A 70 -9.52 -11.96 2.50
N LEU A 71 -9.82 -10.68 2.24
CA LEU A 71 -9.68 -10.04 0.93
C LEU A 71 -8.61 -8.96 1.01
N ILE A 72 -7.72 -8.93 0.03
CA ILE A 72 -6.79 -7.81 -0.18
C ILE A 72 -7.40 -6.90 -1.23
N VAL A 73 -7.69 -5.67 -0.81
CA VAL A 73 -8.22 -4.62 -1.67
C VAL A 73 -7.27 -3.43 -1.63
N GLY A 74 -7.30 -2.60 -2.67
CA GLY A 74 -6.51 -1.40 -2.70
C GLY A 74 -6.78 -0.60 -3.94
N TYR A 75 -6.14 0.55 -4.03
CA TYR A 75 -6.37 1.50 -5.12
C TYR A 75 -5.38 1.26 -6.26
N HIS A 76 -5.76 1.67 -7.47
CA HIS A 76 -4.84 1.67 -8.62
C HIS A 76 -3.52 2.37 -8.30
N GLY A 77 -2.40 1.75 -8.68
CA GLY A 77 -1.05 2.27 -8.41
C GLY A 77 -0.52 1.93 -7.00
N CYS A 78 -1.28 1.17 -6.20
CA CYS A 78 -0.78 0.51 -5.00
C CYS A 78 -0.15 -0.84 -5.39
N GLU A 79 0.94 -1.21 -4.71
CA GLU A 79 1.73 -2.41 -5.01
C GLU A 79 1.12 -3.66 -4.36
N LEU A 80 -0.11 -4.01 -4.73
CA LEU A 80 -0.80 -5.18 -4.15
C LEU A 80 -0.08 -6.48 -4.49
N ASP A 81 0.53 -6.59 -5.67
CA ASP A 81 1.30 -7.77 -6.09
C ASP A 81 2.54 -8.01 -5.20
N THR A 82 3.15 -6.94 -4.67
CA THR A 82 4.26 -7.05 -3.71
C THR A 82 3.75 -7.61 -2.39
N VAL A 83 2.61 -7.10 -1.89
CA VAL A 83 1.98 -7.60 -0.66
C VAL A 83 1.60 -9.07 -0.81
N GLN A 84 0.98 -9.43 -1.94
CA GLN A 84 0.63 -10.82 -2.24
C GLN A 84 1.85 -11.74 -2.24
N ARG A 85 2.93 -11.36 -2.93
CA ARG A 85 4.18 -12.17 -2.98
C ARG A 85 4.78 -12.39 -1.60
N VAL A 86 4.80 -11.36 -0.75
CA VAL A 86 5.31 -11.49 0.62
C VAL A 86 4.43 -12.43 1.45
N LEU A 87 3.10 -12.31 1.35
CA LEU A 87 2.18 -13.18 2.08
C LEU A 87 2.21 -14.62 1.58
N GLN A 88 2.49 -14.85 0.29
CA GLN A 88 2.64 -16.18 -0.29
C GLN A 88 3.82 -16.97 0.28
N LEU A 89 4.79 -16.32 0.94
CA LEU A 89 5.89 -16.99 1.63
C LEU A 89 5.43 -17.73 2.89
N HIS A 90 4.28 -17.38 3.44
CA HIS A 90 3.76 -18.02 4.65
C HIS A 90 3.09 -19.36 4.33
N GLN A 91 3.53 -20.44 4.98
CA GLN A 91 3.08 -21.81 4.70
C GLN A 91 1.56 -22.00 4.87
N ASP A 92 0.95 -21.32 5.84
CA ASP A 92 -0.50 -21.39 6.09
C ASP A 92 -1.34 -20.46 5.21
N ILE A 93 -0.76 -19.78 4.20
CA ILE A 93 -1.50 -18.85 3.34
C ILE A 93 -1.62 -19.42 1.94
N ARG A 94 -2.84 -19.46 1.42
CA ARG A 94 -3.15 -19.87 0.06
C ARG A 94 -3.84 -18.73 -0.67
N PHE A 95 -3.29 -18.32 -1.80
CA PHE A 95 -3.93 -17.32 -2.64
C PHE A 95 -4.80 -17.96 -3.72
N MET A 96 -5.91 -17.32 -4.02
CA MET A 96 -6.64 -17.59 -5.26
C MET A 96 -5.76 -17.27 -6.47
N SER A 97 -5.80 -18.11 -7.49
CA SER A 97 -4.87 -18.00 -8.64
C SER A 97 -5.12 -16.77 -9.50
N ARG A 98 -6.34 -16.21 -9.48
CA ARG A 98 -6.76 -15.08 -10.31
C ARG A 98 -7.82 -14.24 -9.57
N ASP A 99 -7.88 -12.96 -9.89
CA ASP A 99 -9.00 -12.08 -9.51
C ASP A 99 -10.28 -12.59 -10.20
N THR A 100 -11.25 -13.05 -9.41
CA THR A 100 -12.50 -13.60 -9.93
C THR A 100 -13.44 -12.51 -10.44
N ARG A 101 -13.22 -11.26 -10.03
CA ARG A 101 -14.15 -10.13 -10.17
C ARG A 101 -15.52 -10.36 -9.54
N PHE A 102 -15.69 -11.39 -8.71
CA PHE A 102 -16.98 -11.75 -8.09
C PHE A 102 -17.56 -10.62 -7.24
N TRP A 103 -16.69 -9.87 -6.57
CA TRP A 103 -17.08 -8.79 -5.66
C TRP A 103 -17.41 -7.49 -6.40
N CYS A 104 -16.70 -7.20 -7.50
CA CYS A 104 -16.78 -5.92 -8.20
C CYS A 104 -17.72 -5.96 -9.42
N SER A 105 -17.89 -7.12 -10.07
CA SER A 105 -18.70 -7.26 -11.30
C SER A 105 -20.06 -7.89 -11.03
N MET A 106 -21.14 -7.16 -11.32
CA MET A 106 -22.50 -7.69 -11.21
C MET A 106 -22.79 -8.87 -12.13
N ALA A 107 -22.23 -8.88 -13.34
CA ALA A 107 -22.37 -10.00 -14.25
C ALA A 107 -21.75 -11.31 -13.70
N VAL A 108 -20.75 -11.21 -12.83
CA VAL A 108 -20.12 -12.37 -12.18
C VAL A 108 -20.81 -12.69 -10.86
N HIS A 109 -21.19 -11.67 -10.09
CA HIS A 109 -21.83 -11.82 -8.79
C HIS A 109 -23.13 -12.63 -8.85
N THR A 110 -23.93 -12.46 -9.92
CA THR A 110 -25.18 -13.20 -10.14
C THR A 110 -24.98 -14.72 -10.26
N ARG A 111 -23.75 -15.20 -10.49
CA ARG A 111 -23.42 -16.64 -10.48
C ARG A 111 -23.47 -17.25 -9.07
N GLY A 112 -23.47 -16.41 -8.03
CA GLY A 112 -23.68 -16.81 -6.64
C GLY A 112 -22.46 -17.43 -5.95
N LEU A 113 -22.61 -17.64 -4.64
CA LEU A 113 -21.53 -18.10 -3.76
C LEU A 113 -21.06 -19.53 -4.07
N LYS A 114 -21.95 -20.37 -4.61
CA LYS A 114 -21.59 -21.73 -5.06
C LYS A 114 -20.56 -21.65 -6.19
N TRP A 115 -20.80 -20.82 -7.21
CA TRP A 115 -19.84 -20.62 -8.30
C TRP A 115 -18.50 -20.07 -7.76
N TYR A 116 -18.56 -19.09 -6.86
CA TYR A 116 -17.38 -18.49 -6.25
C TYR A 116 -16.54 -19.53 -5.48
N ARG A 117 -17.18 -20.39 -4.68
CA ARG A 117 -16.50 -21.47 -3.94
C ARG A 117 -15.73 -22.43 -4.87
N HIS A 118 -16.22 -22.68 -6.08
CA HIS A 118 -15.50 -23.52 -7.06
C HIS A 118 -14.23 -22.86 -7.61
N GLN A 119 -14.12 -21.53 -7.53
CA GLN A 119 -12.91 -20.80 -7.91
C GLN A 119 -11.83 -20.86 -6.82
N VAL A 120 -12.20 -21.17 -5.57
CA VAL A 120 -11.28 -21.23 -4.44
C VAL A 120 -10.37 -22.44 -4.59
N PRO A 121 -9.03 -22.29 -4.40
CA PRO A 121 -8.13 -23.43 -4.39
C PRO A 121 -8.47 -24.38 -3.23
N TRP A 122 -8.11 -25.64 -3.41
CA TRP A 122 -8.17 -26.63 -2.35
C TRP A 122 -7.18 -26.27 -1.23
N SER A 123 -7.67 -26.28 0.01
CA SER A 123 -6.92 -25.97 1.23
C SER A 123 -6.98 -27.14 2.22
N VAL A 124 -5.96 -27.32 3.04
CA VAL A 124 -5.82 -28.42 4.01
C VAL A 124 -5.66 -27.86 5.42
N GLY A 125 -6.30 -28.51 6.41
CA GLY A 125 -6.15 -28.15 7.82
C GLY A 125 -6.40 -26.67 8.09
N LYS A 126 -5.37 -25.97 8.58
CA LYS A 126 -5.43 -24.58 9.05
C LYS A 126 -5.21 -23.52 7.98
N GLU A 127 -4.88 -23.90 6.74
CA GLU A 127 -4.58 -22.98 5.65
C GLU A 127 -5.68 -21.91 5.48
N ALA A 128 -5.27 -20.65 5.38
CA ALA A 128 -6.13 -19.51 5.14
C ALA A 128 -6.13 -19.17 3.65
N VAL A 129 -7.31 -19.23 3.01
CA VAL A 129 -7.46 -18.76 1.64
C VAL A 129 -7.64 -17.24 1.63
N ILE A 130 -6.93 -16.56 0.73
CA ILE A 130 -7.00 -15.11 0.51
C ILE A 130 -7.26 -14.84 -0.98
N GLU A 131 -8.16 -13.91 -1.26
CA GLU A 131 -8.33 -13.34 -2.61
C GLU A 131 -7.76 -11.93 -2.65
N MET A 132 -7.07 -11.60 -3.74
CA MET A 132 -6.71 -10.22 -4.06
C MET A 132 -7.67 -9.69 -5.13
N THR A 133 -8.35 -8.58 -4.83
CA THR A 133 -9.39 -8.00 -5.70
C THR A 133 -9.11 -6.52 -5.92
N PRO A 134 -8.09 -6.16 -6.74
CA PRO A 134 -7.58 -4.80 -6.87
C PRO A 134 -8.60 -3.80 -7.43
N THR A 135 -9.64 -4.28 -8.11
CA THR A 135 -10.61 -3.44 -8.83
C THR A 135 -11.86 -3.09 -8.01
N CYS A 136 -11.96 -3.58 -6.77
CA CYS A 136 -13.17 -3.45 -5.96
C CYS A 136 -13.27 -2.16 -5.14
N MET A 137 -12.16 -1.45 -4.95
CA MET A 137 -12.16 -0.16 -4.27
C MET A 137 -12.81 0.91 -5.16
N GLY A 138 -13.56 1.82 -4.56
CA GLY A 138 -14.37 2.82 -5.28
C GLY A 138 -15.86 2.49 -5.46
N SER A 139 -16.31 1.25 -5.24
CA SER A 139 -17.74 0.88 -5.23
C SER A 139 -18.21 0.53 -3.83
N ARG A 140 -19.11 1.35 -3.27
CA ARG A 140 -19.73 1.11 -1.95
C ARG A 140 -20.51 -0.20 -1.92
N GLU A 141 -21.18 -0.53 -3.01
CA GLU A 141 -21.97 -1.76 -3.13
C GLU A 141 -21.07 -3.00 -3.04
N SER A 142 -19.85 -2.94 -3.58
CA SER A 142 -18.90 -4.04 -3.52
C SER A 142 -18.49 -4.34 -2.09
N VAL A 143 -18.17 -3.30 -1.31
CA VAL A 143 -17.85 -3.42 0.14
C VAL A 143 -19.05 -3.95 0.94
N LEU A 144 -20.27 -3.47 0.65
CA LEU A 144 -21.48 -3.99 1.29
C LEU A 144 -21.73 -5.46 0.97
N ARG A 145 -21.49 -5.88 -0.28
CA ARG A 145 -21.61 -7.29 -0.70
C ARG A 145 -20.62 -8.18 0.04
N MET A 146 -19.37 -7.76 0.19
CA MET A 146 -18.36 -8.49 0.97
C MET A 146 -18.86 -8.76 2.39
N ARG A 147 -19.33 -7.71 3.07
CA ARG A 147 -19.83 -7.81 4.45
C ARG A 147 -21.10 -8.65 4.60
N ARG A 148 -22.00 -8.59 3.60
CA ARG A 148 -23.28 -9.32 3.61
C ARG A 148 -23.10 -10.81 3.33
N LEU A 149 -22.29 -11.16 2.33
CA LEU A 149 -22.10 -12.55 1.92
C LEU A 149 -21.21 -13.33 2.88
N ILE A 150 -20.15 -12.70 3.41
CA ILE A 150 -19.22 -13.35 4.33
C ILE A 150 -19.02 -12.42 5.54
N PRO A 151 -19.91 -12.47 6.54
CA PRO A 151 -19.84 -11.60 7.73
C PRO A 151 -18.54 -11.65 8.53
N SER A 152 -17.82 -12.76 8.43
CA SER A 152 -16.56 -13.01 9.14
C SER A 152 -15.31 -12.64 8.34
N ILE A 153 -15.47 -12.15 7.10
CA ILE A 153 -14.33 -11.85 6.22
C ILE A 153 -13.51 -10.68 6.75
N LYS A 154 -12.18 -10.82 6.67
CA LYS A 154 -11.25 -9.74 7.01
C LYS A 154 -10.87 -8.95 5.76
N LEU A 155 -10.79 -7.63 5.89
CA LEU A 155 -10.41 -6.74 4.79
C LEU A 155 -9.02 -6.15 5.02
N MET A 156 -8.08 -6.43 4.12
CA MET A 156 -6.74 -5.84 4.11
C MET A 156 -6.70 -4.75 3.05
N ILE A 157 -6.65 -3.49 3.48
CA ILE A 157 -6.71 -2.32 2.61
C ILE A 157 -5.29 -1.82 2.39
N VAL A 158 -4.78 -1.99 1.18
CA VAL A 158 -3.45 -1.52 0.79
C VAL A 158 -3.56 -0.11 0.24
N ILE A 159 -2.91 0.83 0.91
CA ILE A 159 -2.81 2.23 0.48
C ILE A 159 -1.36 2.63 0.29
N ARG A 160 -1.12 3.58 -0.61
CA ARG A 160 0.18 4.21 -0.85
C ARG A 160 0.02 5.70 -0.68
N ASN A 161 1.13 6.42 -0.46
CA ASN A 161 1.15 7.86 -0.62
C ASN A 161 0.51 8.23 -1.99
N PRO A 162 -0.55 9.06 -2.03
CA PRO A 162 -1.33 9.30 -3.23
C PRO A 162 -0.56 10.09 -4.29
N VAL A 163 0.47 10.86 -3.91
CA VAL A 163 1.41 11.47 -4.87
C VAL A 163 2.14 10.38 -5.64
N VAL A 164 2.68 9.40 -4.92
CA VAL A 164 3.45 8.31 -5.54
C VAL A 164 2.52 7.35 -6.31
N SER A 165 1.33 7.05 -5.79
CA SER A 165 0.29 6.28 -6.54
C SER A 165 -0.13 7.00 -7.82
N PHE A 166 -0.21 8.32 -7.81
CA PHE A 166 -0.59 9.11 -8.98
C PHE A 166 0.50 9.06 -10.05
N PHE A 167 1.76 9.28 -9.70
CA PHE A 167 2.88 9.11 -10.64
C PHE A 167 2.97 7.68 -11.14
N ALA A 168 2.74 6.67 -10.30
CA ALA A 168 2.72 5.26 -10.73
C ALA A 168 1.58 4.97 -11.72
N LYS A 169 0.39 5.57 -11.51
CA LYS A 169 -0.72 5.46 -12.46
C LYS A 169 -0.39 6.15 -13.79
N LEU A 170 0.19 7.35 -13.73
CA LEU A 170 0.68 8.05 -14.91
C LEU A 170 1.72 7.22 -15.63
N SER A 171 2.74 6.70 -14.96
CA SER A 171 3.81 5.93 -15.58
C SER A 171 3.31 4.62 -16.19
N GLY A 172 2.36 3.95 -15.52
CA GLY A 172 1.68 2.77 -16.08
C GLY A 172 0.90 3.14 -17.34
N PHE A 173 0.16 4.24 -17.30
CA PHE A 173 -0.57 4.77 -18.45
C PHE A 173 0.37 5.18 -19.59
N THR A 174 1.48 5.87 -19.29
CA THR A 174 2.48 6.25 -20.30
C THR A 174 3.18 5.04 -20.86
N ASN A 175 3.48 4.00 -20.08
CA ASN A 175 4.07 2.77 -20.63
C ASN A 175 3.11 2.05 -21.58
N SER A 176 1.81 2.07 -21.29
CA SER A 176 0.77 1.57 -22.20
C SER A 176 0.59 2.45 -23.45
N LEU A 177 0.81 3.77 -23.34
CA LEU A 177 0.76 4.71 -24.46
C LEU A 177 2.03 4.76 -25.30
N LEU A 178 3.20 4.55 -24.71
CA LEU A 178 4.50 4.49 -25.39
C LEU A 178 4.55 3.28 -26.35
N GLN A 179 3.79 2.22 -26.06
CA GLN A 179 3.56 1.12 -27.00
C GLN A 179 2.63 1.51 -28.17
N ASN A 180 1.83 2.57 -28.03
CA ASN A 180 0.78 3.01 -28.97
C ASN A 180 0.95 4.46 -29.47
N ALA A 181 2.20 4.92 -29.60
CA ALA A 181 2.63 6.18 -30.22
C ALA A 181 2.75 7.44 -29.33
N SER A 182 3.78 8.19 -29.72
CA SER A 182 4.24 9.48 -29.24
C SER A 182 3.18 10.57 -29.34
N GLN A 183 2.45 10.86 -28.25
CA GLN A 183 1.85 12.17 -28.07
C GLN A 183 2.02 12.69 -26.64
N ILE A 184 3.03 13.56 -26.52
CA ILE A 184 2.99 14.86 -25.84
C ILE A 184 2.31 14.84 -24.45
N ILE A 185 3.11 14.63 -23.41
CA ILE A 185 2.74 15.02 -22.04
C ILE A 185 2.76 16.55 -22.02
N SER A 186 1.65 17.19 -22.39
CA SER A 186 1.50 18.64 -22.34
C SER A 186 1.39 19.10 -20.89
N LYS A 187 1.94 20.29 -20.60
CA LYS A 187 1.87 20.98 -19.30
C LYS A 187 0.42 21.07 -18.75
N THR A 188 -0.57 21.16 -19.65
CA THR A 188 -2.01 21.17 -19.33
C THR A 188 -2.52 19.83 -18.80
N MET A 189 -1.94 18.70 -19.21
CA MET A 189 -2.28 17.39 -18.64
C MET A 189 -1.73 17.24 -17.23
N ALA A 190 -0.52 17.74 -16.94
CA ALA A 190 0.03 17.76 -15.60
C ALA A 190 -0.82 18.64 -14.65
N GLU A 191 -1.20 19.85 -15.06
CA GLU A 191 -2.00 20.78 -14.25
C GLU A 191 -3.42 20.25 -13.97
N LYS A 192 -4.11 19.70 -14.98
CA LYS A 192 -5.43 19.06 -14.79
C LYS A 192 -5.35 17.86 -13.85
N ASN A 193 -4.22 17.16 -13.84
CA ASN A 193 -4.03 16.00 -13.00
C ASN A 193 -3.51 16.32 -11.57
N ILE A 194 -2.88 17.48 -11.35
CA ILE A 194 -2.52 17.96 -9.99
C ILE A 194 -3.78 18.29 -9.18
N GLY A 195 -4.80 18.88 -9.80
CA GLY A 195 -6.12 19.03 -9.16
C GLY A 195 -6.76 17.69 -8.76
N SER A 196 -6.45 16.60 -9.48
CA SER A 196 -6.87 15.24 -9.14
C SER A 196 -6.14 14.66 -7.92
N LEU A 197 -4.99 15.19 -7.50
CA LEU A 197 -4.27 14.69 -6.31
C LEU A 197 -5.00 15.03 -5.02
N GLY A 198 -5.49 16.27 -4.88
CA GLY A 198 -6.29 16.70 -3.73
C GLY A 198 -7.54 15.82 -3.55
N GLY A 199 -8.26 15.59 -4.66
CA GLY A 199 -9.41 14.69 -4.67
C GLY A 199 -9.07 13.24 -4.28
N ARG A 200 -7.84 12.75 -4.49
CA ARG A 200 -7.45 11.38 -4.09
C ARG A 200 -7.29 11.22 -2.58
N TYR A 201 -6.74 12.22 -1.89
CA TYR A 201 -6.67 12.19 -0.41
C TYR A 201 -8.08 12.17 0.19
N GLU A 202 -8.98 13.00 -0.34
CA GLU A 202 -10.39 13.03 0.07
C GLU A 202 -11.10 11.71 -0.23
N THR A 203 -10.83 11.08 -1.38
CA THR A 203 -11.37 9.75 -1.71
C THR A 203 -10.93 8.69 -0.71
N TYR A 204 -9.65 8.64 -0.34
CA TYR A 204 -9.18 7.66 0.64
C TYR A 204 -9.84 7.84 2.01
N ALA A 205 -9.97 9.09 2.47
CA ALA A 205 -10.63 9.40 3.74
C ALA A 205 -12.13 9.06 3.70
N ALA A 206 -12.83 9.39 2.62
CA ALA A 206 -14.25 9.12 2.44
C ALA A 206 -14.53 7.60 2.38
N GLU A 207 -13.72 6.85 1.64
CA GLU A 207 -13.85 5.40 1.57
C GLU A 207 -13.49 4.72 2.89
N PHE A 208 -12.45 5.18 3.58
CA PHE A 208 -12.10 4.67 4.91
C PHE A 208 -13.23 4.89 5.91
N ASN A 209 -13.81 6.10 5.95
CA ASN A 209 -14.94 6.41 6.81
C ASN A 209 -16.12 5.47 6.51
N PHE A 210 -16.43 5.26 5.23
CA PHE A 210 -17.46 4.31 4.83
C PHE A 210 -17.17 2.87 5.30
N ILE A 211 -15.96 2.36 5.05
CA ILE A 211 -15.57 1.01 5.45
C ILE A 211 -15.64 0.85 6.97
N SER A 212 -15.21 1.86 7.74
CA SER A 212 -15.26 1.82 9.21
C SER A 212 -16.68 1.75 9.79
N ARG A 213 -17.70 2.13 9.00
CA ARG A 213 -19.12 1.99 9.36
C ARG A 213 -19.67 0.60 8.99
N VAL A 214 -19.10 -0.03 7.98
CA VAL A 214 -19.56 -1.34 7.46
C VAL A 214 -18.85 -2.51 8.15
N PHE A 215 -17.55 -2.36 8.41
CA PHE A 215 -16.71 -3.37 9.05
C PHE A 215 -16.30 -2.92 10.45
N PRO A 216 -16.42 -3.78 11.47
CA PRO A 216 -15.88 -3.51 12.79
C PRO A 216 -14.34 -3.44 12.73
N ARG A 217 -13.74 -2.68 13.66
CA ARG A 217 -12.29 -2.40 13.68
C ARG A 217 -11.38 -3.63 13.73
N ASN A 218 -11.88 -4.77 14.22
CA ASN A 218 -11.13 -6.02 14.28
C ASN A 218 -11.18 -6.85 12.97
N GLN A 219 -12.02 -6.44 12.02
CA GLN A 219 -12.21 -7.12 10.74
C GLN A 219 -11.55 -6.40 9.56
N PHE A 220 -10.84 -5.28 9.78
CA PHE A 220 -10.04 -4.68 8.72
C PHE A 220 -8.69 -4.18 9.23
N VAL A 221 -7.70 -4.20 8.34
CA VAL A 221 -6.36 -3.67 8.57
C VAL A 221 -5.95 -2.80 7.40
N VAL A 222 -5.34 -1.65 7.68
CA VAL A 222 -4.80 -0.77 6.66
C VAL A 222 -3.29 -0.98 6.59
N VAL A 223 -2.79 -1.30 5.39
CA VAL A 223 -1.37 -1.45 5.11
C VAL A 223 -0.91 -0.28 4.27
N VAL A 224 -0.03 0.54 4.84
CA VAL A 224 0.56 1.68 4.16
C VAL A 224 1.89 1.24 3.54
N VAL A 225 1.94 1.19 2.22
CA VAL A 225 3.18 0.92 1.49
C VAL A 225 3.94 2.23 1.33
N VAL A 226 4.98 2.39 2.15
CA VAL A 226 5.91 3.51 2.06
C VAL A 226 7.09 3.07 1.20
N VAL A 227 7.20 3.60 -0.01
CA VAL A 227 8.38 3.35 -0.82
C VAL A 227 9.50 4.22 -0.30
N VAL A 228 10.49 3.60 0.33
CA VAL A 228 11.68 4.26 0.88
C VAL A 228 12.66 4.58 -0.27
N VAL A 229 12.22 5.36 -1.26
CA VAL A 229 13.10 5.81 -2.36
C VAL A 229 14.14 6.79 -1.82
N VAL A 230 13.75 7.60 -0.83
CA VAL A 230 14.57 8.67 -0.28
C VAL A 230 15.86 8.13 0.33
N VAL A 231 15.82 7.02 1.08
CA VAL A 231 17.02 6.49 1.75
C VAL A 231 18.06 6.01 0.75
N VAL A 232 17.64 5.32 -0.32
CA VAL A 232 18.59 4.80 -1.32
C VAL A 232 19.24 5.95 -2.10
N VAL A 233 18.45 6.93 -2.53
CA VAL A 233 19.00 8.10 -3.25
C VAL A 233 19.92 8.91 -2.35
N VAL A 234 19.55 9.14 -1.09
CA VAL A 234 20.40 9.85 -0.13
C VAL A 234 21.69 9.07 0.12
N VAL A 235 21.63 7.75 0.34
CA VAL A 235 22.81 6.92 0.56
C VAL A 235 23.73 6.94 -0.66
N VAL A 236 23.17 6.80 -1.88
CA VAL A 236 23.96 6.86 -3.12
C VAL A 236 24.61 8.23 -3.29
N VAL A 237 23.87 9.32 -3.10
CA VAL A 237 24.41 10.68 -3.19
C VAL A 237 25.51 10.91 -2.16
N VAL A 238 25.31 10.48 -0.91
CA VAL A 238 26.32 10.59 0.14
C VAL A 238 27.57 9.80 -0.21
N VAL A 239 27.44 8.56 -0.69
CA VAL A 239 28.57 7.74 -1.12
C VAL A 239 29.33 8.41 -2.27
N VAL A 240 28.63 8.93 -3.28
CA VAL A 240 29.24 9.64 -4.41
C VAL A 240 30.00 10.88 -3.94
N VAL A 241 29.40 11.69 -3.07
CA VAL A 241 30.05 12.90 -2.51
C VAL A 241 31.29 12.52 -1.72
N VAL A 242 31.22 11.48 -0.86
CA VAL A 242 32.37 11.00 -0.10
C VAL A 242 33.49 10.53 -1.02
N VAL A 243 33.17 9.75 -2.05
CA VAL A 243 34.16 9.28 -3.04
C VAL A 243 34.82 10.46 -3.75
N VAL A 244 34.04 11.44 -4.21
CA VAL A 244 34.57 12.64 -4.86
C VAL A 244 35.49 13.41 -3.92
N VAL A 245 35.08 13.63 -2.66
CA VAL A 245 35.91 14.32 -1.66
C VAL A 245 37.21 13.56 -1.41
N VAL A 246 37.16 12.23 -1.24
CA VAL A 246 38.36 11.41 -1.03
C VAL A 246 39.30 11.51 -2.24
N VAL A 247 38.78 11.40 -3.46
CA VAL A 247 39.58 11.55 -4.69
C VAL A 247 40.23 12.93 -4.77
N VAL A 248 39.47 14.00 -4.49
CA VAL A 248 40.01 15.38 -4.49
C VAL A 248 41.10 15.53 -3.44
N VAL A 249 40.89 15.04 -2.21
CA VAL A 249 41.89 15.10 -1.14
C VAL A 249 43.15 14.31 -1.53
N VAL A 250 43.01 13.10 -2.08
CA VAL A 250 44.15 12.30 -2.53
C VAL A 250 44.90 13.00 -3.65
N VAL A 251 44.22 13.57 -4.64
CA VAL A 251 44.85 14.32 -5.73
C VAL A 251 45.57 15.55 -5.19
N VAL A 252 44.96 16.33 -4.30
CA VAL A 252 45.62 17.49 -3.72
C VAL A 252 46.86 17.07 -2.92
N VAL A 253 46.79 16.04 -2.09
CA VAL A 253 47.92 15.56 -1.28
C VAL A 253 49.04 14.95 -2.12
N VAL A 254 48.72 14.34 -3.26
CA VAL A 254 49.72 13.69 -4.12
C VAL A 254 50.38 14.67 -5.07
N PHE A 255 49.66 15.70 -5.52
CA PHE A 255 50.13 16.62 -6.58
C PHE A 255 50.52 18.03 -6.08
N TYR A 256 50.33 18.35 -4.80
CA TYR A 256 50.74 19.62 -4.18
C TYR A 256 51.44 19.37 -2.83
#